data_AF-A0A9D9LLY9-F1
#
_entry.id   AF-A0A9D9LLY9-F1
#
_cell.length_a   1.000
_cell.length_b   1.000
_cell.length_c   1.000
_cell.angle_alpha   90.00
_cell.angle_beta   90.00
_cell.angle_gamma   90.00
#
_symmetry.space_group_name_H-M   'P 1'
#
loop_
_entity.id
_entity.type
_entity.pdbx_description
1 polymer ?
#
loop_
_entity_poly.entity_id
_entity_poly.type
_entity_poly.pdbx_seq_one_letter_code
_entity_poly.pdbx_strand_id
1 'polypeptide(L)'
;PGGYVECTFKNDAKGDPLVTSEGLAALGVMSQEMFESMKEQTLKITKIVADDLKSIGLDLWDIKFEFGYNGDEVILIDEIASGNMRVYKDGVIVNPVELTKLILNR
;
A
#
# COMPACT_ATOMS: atom_id res chain seq x y z
N PRO A 1 8.59 0.38 -13.20
CA PRO A 1 7.57 1.39 -13.55
C PRO A 1 6.21 0.71 -13.79
N GLY A 2 5.14 1.29 -13.25
CA GLY A 2 3.76 0.95 -13.63
C GLY A 2 3.01 -0.02 -12.71
N GLY A 3 3.39 -0.16 -11.43
CA GLY A 3 2.65 -1.01 -10.49
C GLY A 3 1.13 -0.77 -10.53
N TYR A 4 0.36 -1.82 -10.32
CA TYR A 4 -1.10 -1.74 -10.34
C TYR A 4 -1.62 -1.25 -8.98
N VAL A 5 -2.47 -0.22 -8.99
CA VAL A 5 -3.07 0.34 -7.78
C VAL A 5 -4.56 0.04 -7.79
N GLU A 6 -5.01 -0.68 -6.77
CA GLU A 6 -6.43 -0.90 -6.47
C GLU A 6 -6.80 -0.13 -5.21
N CYS A 7 -8.05 0.32 -5.12
CA CYS A 7 -8.59 0.97 -3.94
C CYS A 7 -9.81 0.18 -3.45
N THR A 8 -9.95 0.05 -2.14
CA THR A 8 -11.10 -0.57 -1.50
C THR A 8 -11.69 0.38 -0.47
N PHE A 9 -12.98 0.25 -0.20
CA PHE A 9 -13.54 0.83 1.01
C PHE A 9 -13.13 -0.01 2.22
N LYS A 10 -12.69 0.63 3.30
CA LYS A 10 -12.56 -0.06 4.59
C LYS A 10 -13.94 -0.32 5.18
N ASN A 11 -14.47 -1.52 4.97
CA ASN A 11 -15.75 -1.96 5.49
C ASN A 11 -15.75 -3.48 5.67
N ASP A 12 -15.33 -3.92 6.86
CA ASP A 12 -15.21 -5.34 7.19
C ASP A 12 -16.53 -6.11 7.03
N ALA A 13 -17.66 -5.48 7.37
CA ALA A 13 -18.98 -6.10 7.23
C ALA A 13 -19.38 -6.36 5.77
N LYS A 14 -18.73 -5.70 4.81
CA LYS A 14 -18.94 -5.87 3.37
C LYS A 14 -17.73 -6.47 2.65
N GLY A 15 -16.72 -6.90 3.40
CA GLY A 15 -15.51 -7.53 2.86
C GLY A 15 -14.65 -6.60 2.00
N ASP A 16 -14.53 -5.33 2.42
CA ASP A 16 -13.67 -4.33 1.78
C ASP A 16 -13.84 -4.22 0.24
N PRO A 17 -15.01 -3.81 -0.26
CA PRO A 17 -15.30 -3.82 -1.69
C PRO A 17 -14.38 -2.87 -2.48
N LEU A 18 -13.94 -3.34 -3.64
CA LEU A 18 -13.17 -2.55 -4.60
C LEU A 18 -13.96 -1.33 -5.08
N VAL A 19 -13.28 -0.20 -5.23
CA VAL A 19 -13.84 1.05 -5.72
C VAL A 19 -12.89 1.72 -6.73
N THR A 20 -13.46 2.31 -7.76
CA THR A 20 -12.73 3.09 -8.77
C THR A 20 -12.65 4.57 -8.38
N SER A 21 -11.76 5.33 -9.02
CA SER A 21 -11.69 6.79 -8.85
C SER A 21 -13.02 7.49 -9.16
N GLU A 22 -13.73 7.03 -10.19
CA GLU A 22 -15.06 7.53 -10.56
C GLU A 22 -16.09 7.25 -9.46
N GLY A 23 -16.06 6.04 -8.88
CA GLY A 23 -16.95 5.66 -7.78
C GLY A 23 -16.70 6.50 -6.53
N LEU A 24 -15.44 6.72 -6.18
CA LEU A 24 -15.05 7.59 -5.06
C LEU A 24 -15.52 9.03 -5.26
N ALA A 25 -15.37 9.58 -6.47
CA ALA A 25 -15.83 10.92 -6.82
C ALA A 25 -17.36 11.02 -6.82
N ALA A 26 -18.06 10.04 -7.39
CA ALA A 26 -19.52 10.01 -7.42
C ALA A 26 -20.15 9.92 -6.01
N LEU A 27 -19.45 9.27 -5.08
CA LEU A 27 -19.87 9.15 -3.68
C LEU A 27 -19.41 10.32 -2.80
N GLY A 28 -18.66 11.28 -3.34
CA GLY A 28 -18.15 12.43 -2.60
C GLY A 28 -17.09 12.09 -1.55
N VAL A 29 -16.43 10.93 -1.68
CA VAL A 29 -15.40 10.47 -0.73
C VAL A 29 -14.03 11.09 -1.01
N MET A 30 -13.74 11.35 -2.29
CA MET A 30 -12.45 11.80 -2.79
C MET A 30 -12.64 12.44 -4.16
N SER A 31 -11.97 13.57 -4.44
CA SER A 31 -11.94 14.14 -5.80
C SER A 31 -11.00 13.34 -6.71
N GLN A 32 -11.12 13.49 -8.04
CA GLN A 32 -10.19 12.82 -8.95
C GLN A 32 -8.73 13.28 -8.76
N GLU A 33 -8.51 14.54 -8.41
CA GLU A 33 -7.17 15.09 -8.13
C GLU A 33 -6.56 14.47 -6.88
N MET A 34 -7.35 14.33 -5.82
CA MET A 34 -6.95 13.64 -4.60
C MET A 34 -6.63 12.16 -4.88
N PHE A 35 -7.41 11.49 -5.73
CA PHE A 35 -7.13 10.11 -6.13
C PHE A 35 -5.81 9.97 -6.89
N GLU A 36 -5.54 10.84 -7.86
CA GLU A 36 -4.27 10.78 -8.59
C GLU A 36 -3.09 11.06 -7.67
N SER A 37 -3.22 12.02 -6.74
CA SER A 37 -2.20 12.25 -5.70
C SER A 37 -1.97 11.00 -4.83
N MET A 38 -3.04 10.36 -4.35
CA MET A 38 -2.97 9.12 -3.56
C MET A 38 -2.24 8.01 -4.32
N LYS A 39 -2.55 7.85 -5.61
CA LYS A 39 -1.96 6.84 -6.49
C LYS A 39 -0.47 7.12 -6.76
N GLU A 40 -0.10 8.37 -7.02
CA GLU A 40 1.30 8.77 -7.17
C GLU A 40 2.11 8.49 -5.89
N GLN A 41 1.54 8.85 -4.72
CA GLN A 41 2.14 8.55 -3.42
C GLN A 41 2.29 7.04 -3.20
N THR A 42 1.24 6.26 -3.48
CA THR A 42 1.26 4.79 -3.38
C THR A 42 2.41 4.18 -4.19
N LEU A 43 2.56 4.57 -5.46
CA LEU A 43 3.63 4.06 -6.32
C LEU A 43 5.02 4.48 -5.83
N LYS A 44 5.15 5.72 -5.35
CA LYS A 44 6.42 6.24 -4.82
C LYS A 44 6.84 5.51 -3.56
N ILE A 45 5.93 5.36 -2.58
CA ILE A 45 6.20 4.67 -1.31
C ILE A 45 6.49 3.19 -1.58
N THR A 46 5.69 2.53 -2.42
CA THR A 46 5.93 1.14 -2.83
C THR A 46 7.33 0.96 -3.39
N LYS A 47 7.79 1.87 -4.25
CA LYS A 47 9.15 1.81 -4.78
C LYS A 47 10.21 1.93 -3.70
N ILE A 48 10.05 2.85 -2.75
CA ILE A 48 11.00 3.04 -1.64
C ILE A 48 11.08 1.76 -0.80
N VAL A 49 9.93 1.18 -0.41
CA VAL A 49 9.87 -0.07 0.36
C VAL A 49 10.46 -1.25 -0.42
N ALA A 50 10.15 -1.36 -1.72
CA ALA A 50 10.70 -2.41 -2.58
C ALA A 50 12.22 -2.31 -2.69
N ASP A 51 12.76 -1.10 -2.92
CA ASP A 51 14.21 -0.88 -3.04
C ASP A 51 14.93 -1.19 -1.70
N ASP A 52 14.32 -0.83 -0.55
CA ASP A 52 14.85 -1.15 0.79
C ASP A 52 14.89 -2.66 1.05
N LEU A 53 13.80 -3.39 0.75
CA LEU A 53 13.74 -4.85 0.86
C LEU A 53 14.72 -5.54 -0.10
N LYS A 54 14.85 -5.03 -1.33
CA LYS A 54 15.79 -5.55 -2.34
C LYS A 54 17.23 -5.54 -1.81
N SER A 55 17.59 -4.53 -1.03
CA SER A 55 18.94 -4.38 -0.47
C SER A 55 19.35 -5.54 0.46
N ILE A 56 18.37 -6.26 1.03
CA ILE A 56 18.58 -7.44 1.89
C ILE A 56 18.14 -8.76 1.24
N GLY A 57 18.00 -8.77 -0.09
CA GLY A 57 17.68 -9.97 -0.86
C GLY A 57 16.22 -10.40 -0.77
N LEU A 58 15.30 -9.47 -0.53
CA LEU A 58 13.87 -9.71 -0.47
C LEU A 58 13.14 -9.03 -1.63
N ASP A 59 12.12 -9.68 -2.16
CA ASP A 59 11.30 -9.17 -3.26
C ASP A 59 9.89 -8.80 -2.74
N LEU A 60 9.52 -7.53 -2.85
CA LEU A 60 8.16 -7.06 -2.58
C LEU A 60 7.23 -7.41 -3.74
N TRP A 61 6.14 -8.11 -3.47
CA TRP A 61 5.11 -8.40 -4.47
C TRP A 61 3.98 -7.36 -4.43
N ASP A 62 3.54 -6.98 -3.24
CA ASP A 62 2.55 -5.93 -3.00
C ASP A 62 2.53 -5.48 -1.54
N ILE A 63 1.90 -4.34 -1.32
CA ILE A 63 1.73 -3.70 -0.03
C ILE A 63 0.42 -2.89 -0.02
N LYS A 64 -0.28 -2.91 1.11
CA LYS A 64 -1.49 -2.10 1.35
C LYS A 64 -1.13 -0.87 2.16
N PHE A 65 -1.65 0.28 1.76
CA PHE A 65 -1.57 1.53 2.52
C PHE A 65 -2.97 2.03 2.88
N GLU A 66 -3.06 2.80 3.96
CA GLU A 66 -4.27 3.56 4.30
C GLU A 66 -3.95 5.06 4.32
N PHE A 67 -4.84 5.82 3.70
CA PHE A 67 -4.71 7.26 3.54
C PHE A 67 -5.85 7.98 4.25
N GLY A 68 -5.53 9.15 4.81
CA GLY A 68 -6.48 10.10 5.34
C GLY A 68 -6.32 11.46 4.68
N TYR A 69 -6.99 12.46 5.25
CA TYR A 69 -6.96 13.83 4.76
C TYR A 69 -6.57 14.82 5.84
N ASN A 70 -5.81 15.83 5.44
CA ASN A 70 -5.59 17.05 6.21
C ASN A 70 -6.02 18.25 5.35
N GLY A 71 -7.29 18.63 5.45
CA GLY A 71 -7.91 19.52 4.45
C GLY A 71 -7.99 18.80 3.10
N ASP A 72 -7.51 19.45 2.03
CA ASP A 72 -7.48 18.87 0.68
C ASP A 72 -6.22 18.04 0.39
N GLU A 73 -5.32 17.90 1.37
CA GLU A 73 -4.10 17.12 1.24
C GLU A 73 -4.35 15.64 1.61
N VAL A 74 -4.00 14.73 0.69
CA VAL A 74 -4.00 13.29 0.96
C VAL A 74 -2.71 12.90 1.66
N ILE A 75 -2.83 12.26 2.83
CA ILE A 75 -1.69 11.87 3.66
C ILE A 75 -1.73 10.38 3.99
N LEU A 76 -0.57 9.73 4.01
CA LEU A 76 -0.41 8.38 4.56
C LEU A 76 -0.56 8.47 6.09
N ILE A 77 -1.40 7.62 6.70
CA ILE A 77 -1.72 7.71 8.14
C ILE A 77 -1.45 6.44 8.95
N ASP A 78 -1.47 5.28 8.31
CA ASP A 78 -1.32 3.98 8.98
C ASP A 78 0.15 3.51 8.99
N GLU A 79 0.38 2.24 9.30
CA GLU A 79 1.71 1.66 9.37
C GLU A 79 2.29 1.22 8.03
N ILE A 80 3.62 1.07 8.00
CA ILE A 80 4.35 0.28 7.00
C ILE A 80 4.97 -0.87 7.77
N ALA A 81 4.37 -2.07 7.69
CA ALA A 81 4.71 -3.18 8.57
C ALA A 81 4.69 -4.51 7.82
N SER A 82 5.41 -5.50 8.34
CA SER A 82 5.45 -6.84 7.72
C SER A 82 4.07 -7.48 7.54
N GLY A 83 3.08 -7.07 8.34
CA GLY A 83 1.70 -7.56 8.26
C GLY A 83 0.88 -7.02 7.10
N ASN A 84 1.28 -5.91 6.46
CA ASN A 84 0.53 -5.29 5.37
C ASN A 84 1.18 -5.44 3.99
N MET A 85 2.18 -6.31 3.87
CA MET A 85 2.91 -6.57 2.64
C MET A 85 3.11 -8.06 2.38
N ARG A 86 3.21 -8.44 1.10
CA ARG A 86 3.64 -9.78 0.67
C ARG A 86 5.07 -9.71 0.14
N VAL A 87 5.97 -10.38 0.84
CA VAL A 87 7.42 -10.37 0.54
C VAL A 87 7.91 -11.80 0.34
N TYR A 88 8.80 -11.97 -0.64
CA TYR A 88 9.35 -13.24 -1.03
C TYR A 88 10.87 -13.26 -0.88
N LYS A 89 11.41 -14.42 -0.55
CA LYS A 89 12.83 -14.72 -0.59
C LYS A 89 13.04 -15.96 -1.43
N ASP A 90 13.82 -15.86 -2.50
CA ASP A 90 14.11 -16.96 -3.41
C ASP A 90 12.84 -17.67 -3.93
N GLY A 91 11.79 -16.90 -4.21
CA GLY A 91 10.51 -17.41 -4.70
C GLY A 91 9.58 -18.02 -3.64
N VAL A 92 9.96 -17.99 -2.36
CA VAL A 92 9.13 -18.46 -1.23
C VAL A 92 8.61 -17.27 -0.43
N ILE A 93 7.31 -17.28 -0.12
CA ILE A 93 6.69 -16.23 0.72
C ILE A 93 7.26 -16.27 2.14
N VAL A 94 7.61 -15.10 2.67
CA VAL A 94 8.11 -14.93 4.03
C VAL A 94 6.94 -14.62 4.96
N ASN A 95 6.82 -15.35 6.07
CA ASN A 95 5.79 -15.07 7.08
C ASN A 95 6.03 -13.68 7.72
N PRO A 96 4.98 -12.88 8.03
CA PRO A 96 5.14 -11.54 8.61
C PRO A 96 6.04 -11.47 9.86
N VAL A 97 5.98 -12.44 10.76
CA VAL A 97 6.81 -12.45 11.99
C VAL A 97 8.28 -12.70 11.65
N GLU A 98 8.54 -13.55 10.66
CA GLU A 98 9.90 -13.78 10.15
C GLU A 98 10.42 -12.56 9.39
N LEU A 99 9.58 -11.96 8.55
CA LEU A 99 9.89 -10.74 7.81
C LEU A 99 10.28 -9.61 8.76
N THR A 100 9.56 -9.42 9.87
CA THR A 100 9.94 -8.45 10.92
C THR A 100 11.36 -8.72 11.43
N LYS A 101 11.71 -9.99 11.70
CA LYS A 101 13.06 -10.34 12.18
C LYS A 101 14.12 -10.05 11.14
N LEU A 102 13.86 -10.33 9.86
CA LEU A 102 14.80 -10.03 8.77
C LEU A 102 15.03 -8.52 8.62
N ILE A 103 13.95 -7.72 8.72
CA ILE A 103 14.02 -6.26 8.64
C ILE A 103 14.72 -5.66 9.86
N LEU A 104 14.60 -6.23 11.06
CA LEU A 104 15.22 -5.67 12.27
C LEU A 104 16.66 -6.14 12.50
N ASN A 105 17.05 -7.29 11.96
CA ASN A 105 18.38 -7.89 12.14
C ASN A 105 19.31 -7.74 10.92
N ARG A 106 18.98 -6.81 10.02
CA ARG A 106 19.77 -6.48 8.82
C ARG A 106 21.06 -5.74 9.14
#